data_AF-A0A7S1HF67-F1
#
_entry.id   AF-A0A7S1HF67-F1
#
_cell.length_a   1.000
_cell.length_b   1.000
_cell.length_c   1.000
_cell.angle_alpha   90.00
_cell.angle_beta   90.00
_cell.angle_gamma   90.00
#
_symmetry.space_group_name_H-M   'P 1'
#
loop_
_entity.id
_entity.type
_entity.pdbx_description
1 polymer ?
#
loop_
_entity_poly.entity_id
_entity_poly.type
_entity_poly.pdbx_seq_one_letter_code
_entity_poly.pdbx_strand_id
1 'polypeptide(L)'
;ARYAKDEGVLELLLHAPACYPLKPVTIDAGKRVAVSEQRWRKWLLAMHALLTHHQGTMLDAVLLWKGNIDAVFEGVEECPICYSVVHIANSSLPRLSCHTCSHKFHSACLYKWFQTSSKSQCPLCQSPWYT
;
A
#
# COMPACT_ATOMS: atom_id res chain seq x y z
N ALA A 1 -6.19 1.32 16.56
CA ALA A 1 -6.21 2.66 15.95
C ALA A 1 -7.62 2.92 15.39
N ARG A 2 -8.09 4.18 15.43
CA ARG A 2 -9.40 4.58 14.94
C ARG A 2 -9.25 5.76 13.96
N TYR A 3 -9.91 5.66 12.82
CA TYR A 3 -9.98 6.71 11.80
C TYR A 3 -11.45 7.12 11.67
N ALA A 4 -11.72 8.42 11.72
CA ALA A 4 -13.06 8.98 11.56
C ALA A 4 -13.02 10.13 10.55
N LYS A 5 -13.91 10.09 9.56
CA LYS A 5 -14.13 11.15 8.58
C LYS A 5 -15.60 11.17 8.20
N ASP A 6 -16.23 12.33 8.28
CA ASP A 6 -17.69 12.51 8.14
C ASP A 6 -18.45 11.52 9.06
N GLU A 7 -19.39 10.74 8.53
CA GLU A 7 -20.12 9.69 9.27
C GLU A 7 -19.40 8.32 9.26
N GLY A 8 -18.29 8.20 8.53
CA GLY A 8 -17.54 6.96 8.39
C GLY A 8 -16.50 6.74 9.49
N VAL A 9 -16.54 5.57 10.14
CA VAL A 9 -15.53 5.15 11.12
C VAL A 9 -14.88 3.84 10.68
N LEU A 10 -13.55 3.85 10.62
CA LEU A 10 -12.73 2.65 10.41
C LEU A 10 -11.89 2.36 11.65
N GLU A 11 -11.76 1.09 11.99
CA GLU A 11 -11.00 0.65 13.15
C GLU A 11 -10.03 -0.46 12.78
N LEU A 12 -8.86 -0.39 13.39
CA LEU A 12 -7.78 -1.34 13.25
C LEU A 12 -7.39 -1.83 14.64
N LEU A 13 -7.43 -3.15 14.84
CA LEU A 13 -7.06 -3.76 16.11
C LEU A 13 -5.64 -4.32 16.00
N LEU A 14 -4.79 -3.98 16.97
CA LEU A 14 -3.41 -4.42 17.06
C LEU A 14 -3.25 -5.15 18.39
N HIS A 15 -2.80 -6.40 18.32
CA HIS A 15 -2.62 -7.24 19.50
C HIS A 15 -1.13 -7.53 19.69
N ALA A 16 -0.55 -6.94 20.73
CA ALA A 16 0.81 -7.24 21.15
C ALA A 16 0.81 -8.52 22.00
N PRO A 17 1.57 -9.57 21.63
CA PRO A 17 1.68 -10.76 22.46
C PRO A 17 2.48 -10.46 23.73
N ALA A 18 2.25 -11.22 24.81
CA ALA A 18 2.97 -11.07 26.08
C ALA A 18 4.50 -11.24 25.94
N CYS A 19 4.95 -11.97 24.92
CA CYS A 19 6.37 -12.17 24.61
C CYS A 19 6.91 -11.21 23.55
N TYR A 20 6.22 -10.10 23.26
CA TYR A 20 6.77 -9.05 22.38
C TYR A 20 8.12 -8.54 22.94
N PRO A 21 9.18 -8.40 22.13
CA PRO A 21 9.21 -8.45 20.66
C PRO A 21 9.52 -9.82 20.03
N LEU A 22 9.61 -10.91 20.80
CA LEU A 22 9.95 -12.25 20.29
C LEU A 22 8.90 -12.81 19.32
N LYS A 23 7.63 -12.43 19.48
CA LYS A 23 6.56 -12.69 18.51
C LYS A 23 6.05 -11.36 17.95
N PRO A 24 5.73 -11.31 16.65
CA PRO A 24 5.22 -10.08 16.04
C PRO A 24 3.83 -9.75 16.58
N VAL A 25 3.48 -8.47 16.48
CA VAL A 25 2.12 -7.97 16.72
C VAL A 25 1.18 -8.57 15.67
N THR A 26 0.00 -9.04 16.09
CA THR A 26 -1.05 -9.46 15.16
C THR A 26 -2.01 -8.32 14.88
N ILE A 27 -2.62 -8.36 13.70
CA ILE A 27 -3.52 -7.31 13.21
C ILE A 27 -4.86 -7.96 12.91
N ASP A 28 -5.92 -7.43 13.51
CA ASP A 28 -7.29 -7.88 13.30
C ASP A 28 -8.14 -6.80 12.63
N ALA A 29 -9.13 -7.26 11.86
CA ALA A 29 -10.11 -6.38 11.23
C ALA A 29 -11.06 -5.81 12.29
N GLY A 30 -11.05 -4.49 12.47
CA GLY A 30 -12.07 -3.78 13.24
C GLY A 30 -13.27 -3.38 12.36
N LYS A 31 -14.01 -2.36 12.81
CA LYS A 31 -15.10 -1.76 12.05
C LYS A 31 -14.61 -1.24 10.68
N ARG A 32 -15.36 -1.54 9.62
CA ARG A 32 -15.09 -1.12 8.24
C ARG A 32 -16.32 -0.42 7.66
N VAL A 33 -16.14 0.80 7.16
CA VAL A 33 -17.16 1.58 6.42
C VAL A 33 -16.52 2.08 5.12
N ALA A 34 -17.29 2.10 4.02
CA ALA A 34 -16.91 2.63 2.69
C ALA A 34 -15.72 1.96 1.95
N VAL A 35 -15.01 1.00 2.55
CA VAL A 35 -13.92 0.26 1.90
C VAL A 35 -14.34 -1.17 1.63
N SER A 36 -14.04 -1.75 0.46
CA SER A 36 -14.36 -3.15 0.14
C SER A 36 -13.53 -4.16 0.96
N GLU A 37 -14.04 -5.38 1.13
CA GLU A 37 -13.37 -6.39 1.95
C GLU A 37 -12.06 -6.84 1.31
N GLN A 38 -12.04 -6.99 -0.01
CA GLN A 38 -10.84 -7.34 -0.76
C GLN A 38 -9.73 -6.30 -0.54
N ARG A 39 -10.06 -5.01 -0.62
CA ARG A 39 -9.08 -3.94 -0.39
C ARG A 39 -8.59 -3.93 1.06
N TRP A 40 -9.50 -4.13 2.02
CA TRP A 40 -9.14 -4.24 3.43
C TRP A 40 -8.17 -5.40 3.70
N ARG A 41 -8.45 -6.59 3.16
CA ARG A 41 -7.57 -7.76 3.28
C ARG A 41 -6.19 -7.52 2.67
N LYS A 42 -6.09 -6.81 1.54
CA LYS A 42 -4.80 -6.40 0.97
C LYS A 42 -4.00 -5.52 1.94
N TRP A 43 -4.66 -4.56 2.59
CA TRP A 43 -3.99 -3.68 3.57
C TRP A 43 -3.50 -4.45 4.79
N LEU A 44 -4.34 -5.33 5.36
CA LEU A 44 -3.94 -6.19 6.47
C LEU A 44 -2.73 -7.06 6.11
N LEU A 45 -2.74 -7.65 4.90
CA LEU A 45 -1.62 -8.44 4.40
C LEU A 45 -0.33 -7.61 4.26
N ALA A 46 -0.43 -6.40 3.69
CA ALA A 46 0.71 -5.50 3.54
C ALA A 46 1.28 -5.07 4.90
N MET A 47 0.42 -4.75 5.87
CA MET A 47 0.86 -4.42 7.22
C MET A 47 1.47 -5.62 7.94
N HIS A 48 0.94 -6.83 7.76
CA HIS A 48 1.53 -8.04 8.32
C HIS A 48 2.93 -8.26 7.76
N ALA A 49 3.10 -8.18 6.43
CA ALA A 49 4.39 -8.29 5.78
C ALA A 49 5.38 -7.21 6.24
N LEU A 50 4.91 -6.00 6.51
CA LEU A 50 5.71 -4.91 7.04
C LEU A 50 6.31 -5.27 8.41
N LEU A 51 5.47 -5.81 9.31
CA LEU A 51 5.86 -6.20 10.67
C LEU A 51 6.75 -7.46 10.71
N THR A 52 6.57 -8.40 9.78
CA THR A 52 7.29 -9.69 9.81
C THR A 52 8.55 -9.72 8.95
N HIS A 53 8.57 -9.00 7.82
CA HIS A 53 9.63 -9.13 6.81
C HIS A 53 10.42 -7.84 6.55
N HIS A 54 9.84 -6.67 6.80
CA HIS A 54 10.47 -5.39 6.47
C HIS A 54 10.99 -4.62 7.68
N GLN A 55 11.15 -5.28 8.84
CA GLN A 55 11.59 -4.66 10.09
C GLN A 55 10.74 -3.43 10.48
N GLY A 56 9.48 -3.39 10.05
CA GLY A 56 8.59 -2.27 10.34
C GLY A 56 8.08 -2.30 11.76
N THR A 57 7.81 -1.11 12.29
CA THR A 57 7.25 -0.92 13.62
C THR A 57 5.72 -0.93 13.59
N MET A 58 5.09 -1.01 14.77
CA MET A 58 3.64 -0.81 14.91
C MET A 58 3.20 0.55 14.34
N LEU A 59 4.04 1.59 14.50
CA LEU A 59 3.74 2.91 13.97
C LEU A 59 3.73 2.89 12.44
N ASP A 60 4.71 2.24 11.80
CA ASP A 60 4.76 2.12 10.34
C ASP A 60 3.52 1.40 9.79
N ALA A 61 3.05 0.36 10.49
CA ALA A 61 1.83 -0.36 10.14
C ALA A 61 0.59 0.54 10.24
N VAL A 62 0.47 1.36 11.29
CA VAL A 62 -0.64 2.32 11.44
C VAL A 62 -0.57 3.44 10.41
N LEU A 63 0.63 3.94 10.08
CA LEU A 63 0.83 4.96 9.05
C LEU A 63 0.51 4.43 7.66
N LEU A 64 0.90 3.19 7.34
CA LEU A 64 0.54 2.51 6.11
C LEU A 64 -0.98 2.35 5.98
N TRP A 65 -1.64 1.93 7.07
CA TRP A 65 -3.10 1.82 7.11
C TRP A 65 -3.79 3.17 6.87
N LYS A 66 -3.39 4.21 7.61
CA LYS A 66 -3.92 5.57 7.46
C LYS A 66 -3.71 6.11 6.06
N GLY A 67 -2.50 5.99 5.51
CA GLY A 67 -2.16 6.49 4.18
C GLY A 67 -2.97 5.81 3.08
N ASN A 68 -3.24 4.50 3.21
CA ASN A 68 -4.12 3.81 2.27
C ASN A 68 -5.57 4.29 2.36
N ILE A 69 -6.07 4.58 3.57
CA ILE A 69 -7.41 5.16 3.75
C ILE A 69 -7.49 6.53 3.08
N ASP A 70 -6.56 7.44 3.41
CA ASP A 70 -6.53 8.79 2.84
C ASP A 70 -6.46 8.76 1.31
N ALA A 71 -5.57 7.93 0.77
CA ALA A 71 -5.38 7.83 -0.67
C ALA A 71 -6.61 7.26 -1.40
N VAL A 72 -7.38 6.36 -0.77
CA VAL A 72 -8.68 5.92 -1.31
C VAL A 72 -9.68 7.06 -1.34
N PHE A 73 -9.75 7.88 -0.28
CA PHE A 73 -10.64 9.04 -0.25
C PHE A 73 -10.22 10.13 -1.25
N GLU A 74 -8.94 10.21 -1.59
CA GLU A 74 -8.41 11.09 -2.65
C GLU A 74 -8.56 10.50 -4.07
N GLY A 75 -9.08 9.28 -4.20
CA GLY A 75 -9.27 8.62 -5.51
C GLY A 75 -7.97 8.15 -6.16
N VAL A 76 -6.91 7.92 -5.38
CA VAL A 76 -5.63 7.42 -5.89
C VAL A 76 -5.76 5.93 -6.25
N GLU A 77 -5.42 5.61 -7.50
CA GLU A 77 -5.41 4.23 -7.99
C GLU A 77 -4.20 3.43 -7.48
N GLU A 78 -4.34 2.11 -7.43
CA GLU A 78 -3.26 1.20 -7.06
C GLU A 78 -2.16 1.19 -8.15
N CYS A 79 -0.90 1.08 -7.74
CA CYS A 79 0.21 0.83 -8.66
C CYS A 79 0.03 -0.54 -9.33
N PRO A 80 0.00 -0.65 -10.67
CA PRO A 80 -0.23 -1.92 -11.35
C PRO A 80 0.89 -2.97 -11.18
N ILE A 81 2.07 -2.57 -10.70
CA ILE A 81 3.20 -3.49 -10.48
C ILE A 81 3.10 -4.19 -9.13
N CYS A 82 2.73 -3.45 -8.07
CA CYS A 82 2.72 -3.97 -6.70
C CYS A 82 1.31 -4.04 -6.07
N TYR A 83 0.28 -3.66 -6.83
CA TYR A 83 -1.13 -3.67 -6.43
C TYR A 83 -1.43 -2.94 -5.11
N SER A 84 -0.64 -1.91 -4.81
CA SER A 84 -0.72 -1.11 -3.58
C SER A 84 -0.83 0.37 -3.91
N VAL A 85 -1.58 1.13 -3.11
CA VAL A 85 -1.63 2.60 -3.23
C VAL A 85 -0.42 3.23 -2.52
N VAL A 86 -0.20 2.86 -1.26
CA VAL A 86 1.01 3.25 -0.53
C VAL A 86 2.06 2.15 -0.66
N HIS A 87 3.26 2.49 -1.14
CA HIS A 87 4.34 1.52 -1.31
C HIS A 87 4.89 1.05 0.04
N ILE A 88 4.95 -0.26 0.27
CA ILE A 88 5.27 -0.85 1.58
C ILE A 88 6.65 -0.44 2.14
N ALA A 89 7.65 -0.26 1.28
CA ALA A 89 9.03 -0.03 1.74
C ALA A 89 9.41 1.44 1.91
N ASN A 90 8.67 2.38 1.31
CA ASN A 90 9.04 3.80 1.32
C ASN A 90 7.85 4.77 1.41
N SER A 91 6.65 4.24 1.63
CA SER A 91 5.41 5.00 1.79
C SER A 91 5.05 5.95 0.64
N SER A 92 5.66 5.77 -0.54
CA SER A 92 5.38 6.61 -1.72
C SER A 92 4.04 6.24 -2.38
N LEU A 93 3.45 7.21 -3.07
CA LEU A 93 2.25 7.04 -3.90
C LEU A 93 2.63 6.84 -5.38
N PRO A 94 1.77 6.19 -6.19
CA PRO A 94 2.01 6.06 -7.63
C PRO A 94 1.82 7.42 -8.31
N ARG A 95 2.94 8.05 -8.69
CA ARG A 95 2.95 9.40 -9.29
C ARG A 95 3.46 9.40 -10.72
N LEU A 96 4.21 8.39 -11.14
CA LEU A 96 4.76 8.32 -12.50
C LEU A 96 3.69 7.81 -13.46
N SER A 97 3.09 8.70 -14.24
CA SER A 97 2.04 8.38 -15.21
C SER A 97 2.66 8.05 -16.58
N CYS A 98 2.19 6.98 -17.21
CA CYS A 98 2.53 6.70 -18.61
C CYS A 98 1.82 7.71 -19.52
N HIS A 99 2.55 8.35 -20.43
CA HIS A 99 1.96 9.32 -21.36
C HIS A 99 0.94 8.71 -22.33
N THR A 100 1.05 7.40 -22.64
CA THR A 100 0.12 6.72 -23.56
C THR A 100 -1.14 6.25 -22.85
N CYS A 101 -1.02 5.47 -21.76
CA CYS A 101 -2.17 4.81 -21.11
C CYS A 101 -2.60 5.49 -19.80
N SER A 102 -1.93 6.55 -19.36
CA SER A 102 -2.21 7.33 -18.13
C SER A 102 -2.09 6.59 -16.79
N HIS A 103 -1.93 5.26 -16.78
CA HIS A 103 -1.70 4.50 -15.54
C HIS A 103 -0.46 4.98 -14.78
N LYS A 104 -0.59 5.04 -13.45
CA LYS A 104 0.44 5.56 -12.55
C LYS A 104 1.17 4.45 -11.83
N PHE A 105 2.47 4.61 -11.64
CA PHE A 105 3.35 3.66 -10.98
C PHE A 105 4.12 4.32 -9.84
N HIS A 106 4.48 3.55 -8.82
CA HIS A 106 5.52 3.97 -7.88
C HIS A 106 6.84 4.05 -8.62
N SER A 107 7.61 5.10 -8.32
CA SER A 107 8.96 5.29 -8.82
C SER A 107 9.83 4.04 -8.60
N ALA A 108 9.88 3.51 -7.37
CA ALA A 108 10.64 2.31 -7.03
C ALA A 108 10.21 1.07 -7.84
N CYS A 109 8.91 0.85 -8.02
CA CYS A 109 8.39 -0.28 -8.79
C CYS A 109 8.78 -0.18 -10.27
N LEU A 110 8.60 0.99 -10.86
CA LEU A 110 8.87 1.21 -12.28
C LEU A 110 10.38 1.11 -12.59
N TYR A 111 11.23 1.70 -11.77
CA TYR A 111 12.68 1.58 -11.94
C TYR A 111 13.15 0.13 -11.83
N LYS A 112 12.67 -0.62 -10.83
CA LYS A 112 12.99 -2.05 -10.69
C LYS A 112 12.51 -2.84 -11.92
N TRP A 113 11.35 -2.50 -12.46
CA TRP A 113 10.82 -3.14 -13.67
C TRP A 113 11.73 -2.89 -14.89
N PHE A 114 12.16 -1.65 -15.13
CA PHE A 114 13.07 -1.34 -16.24
C PHE A 114 14.41 -2.05 -16.10
N GLN A 115 14.97 -2.09 -14.90
CA GLN A 115 16.22 -2.80 -14.63
C GLN A 115 16.10 -4.31 -14.90
N THR A 116 14.97 -4.92 -14.51
CA THR A 116 14.77 -6.37 -14.62
C THR A 116 14.39 -6.82 -16.03
N SER A 117 13.65 -5.98 -16.78
CA SER A 117 13.20 -6.27 -18.14
C SER A 117 14.20 -5.86 -19.22
N SER A 118 15.24 -5.10 -18.86
CA SER A 118 16.19 -4.47 -19.77
C SER A 118 15.54 -3.58 -20.85
N LYS A 119 14.33 -3.06 -20.58
CA LYS A 119 13.55 -2.22 -21.48
C LYS A 119 12.89 -1.08 -20.72
N SER A 120 12.97 0.13 -21.24
CA SER A 120 12.28 1.32 -20.71
C SER A 120 10.90 1.47 -21.35
N GLN A 121 10.04 0.47 -21.19
CA GLN A 121 8.68 0.42 -21.77
C GLN A 121 7.62 0.28 -20.69
N CYS A 122 6.47 0.92 -20.86
CA CYS A 122 5.34 0.81 -19.93
C CYS A 122 4.97 -0.67 -19.69
N PRO A 123 4.87 -1.13 -18.43
CA PRO A 123 4.50 -2.52 -18.12
C PRO A 123 3.14 -2.96 -18.69
N LEU A 124 2.24 -2.00 -18.97
CA LEU A 124 0.88 -2.27 -19.41
C LEU A 124 0.71 -2.15 -20.94
N CYS A 125 1.08 -1.00 -21.51
CA CYS A 125 0.85 -0.74 -22.94
C CYS A 125 2.10 -0.95 -23.82
N GLN A 126 3.26 -1.26 -23.23
CA GLN A 126 4.54 -1.49 -23.93
C GLN A 126 5.10 -0.30 -24.73
N SER A 127 4.45 0.87 -24.69
CA SER A 127 5.01 2.11 -25.25
C SER A 127 6.33 2.49 -24.57
N PRO A 128 7.31 3.05 -25.28
CA PRO A 128 8.53 3.58 -24.66
C PRO A 128 8.20 4.63 -23.60
N TRP A 129 8.96 4.68 -22.50
CA TRP A 129 8.62 5.56 -21.38
C TRP A 129 9.00 7.04 -21.61
N TYR A 130 10.07 7.27 -22.37
CA TYR A 130 10.66 8.61 -22.60
C TYR A 130 10.34 9.22 -23.96
N THR A 131 9.45 8.59 -24.73
CA THR A 131 8.86 9.18 -25.95
C THR A 131 7.62 9.97 -25.59
#